data_AF-A0A9E0LFM4-F1
#
_entry.id   AF-A0A9E0LFM4-F1
#
_cell.length_a   1.000
_cell.length_b   1.000
_cell.length_c   1.000
_cell.angle_alpha   90.00
_cell.angle_beta   90.00
_cell.angle_gamma   90.00
#
_symmetry.space_group_name_H-M   'P 1'
#
loop_
_entity.id
_entity.type
_entity.pdbx_description
1 polymer ?
#
loop_
_entity_poly.entity_id
_entity_poly.type
_entity_poly.pdbx_seq_one_letter_code
_entity_poly.pdbx_strand_id
1 'polypeptide(L)'
;MEDVQNAPLARYTTLKIGGDADRLCHPQNVEELVALVAELKAANQPWYVIGGGSNLLISSQGYKGTVIRTTQMTNIRILDSGLLEAEAGARLPHLAKHAAQKGLAGLEFAVGIPGTVGGAVIMNAGAHGSSISAIFDSAQVLDSLTGEVSEMRSDDMAFQYRRCILDPARHVVLSAKFNMPTDVPEEIEKRTKHNEDYRFKTQPLGFPNAGSTFKNPLPDKAAGFLLDQAGVKDLKEGNAAVSSIHANFIVNLGGATSDEVINLMKRMQERVHDKFKLDLVPEWKTMGTFTDDQLSVWHKKTVVENKQ
;
A
#
# COMPACT_ATOMS: atom_id res chain seq x y z
N MET A 1 -19.31 -7.17 -13.58
CA MET A 1 -18.81 -6.12 -12.65
C MET A 1 -19.85 -5.72 -11.60
N GLU A 2 -19.55 -5.87 -10.30
CA GLU A 2 -20.36 -5.32 -9.19
C GLU A 2 -20.16 -3.79 -9.08
N ASP A 3 -21.24 -3.05 -8.82
CA ASP A 3 -21.30 -1.58 -8.77
C ASP A 3 -22.07 -1.13 -7.52
N VAL A 4 -21.47 -0.25 -6.71
CA VAL A 4 -22.04 0.28 -5.47
C VAL A 4 -22.06 1.81 -5.52
N GLN A 5 -23.24 2.40 -5.40
CA GLN A 5 -23.46 3.85 -5.33
C GLN A 5 -23.33 4.36 -3.89
N ASN A 6 -22.81 5.58 -3.69
CA ASN A 6 -22.54 6.16 -2.37
C ASN A 6 -21.80 5.18 -1.44
N ALA A 7 -20.69 4.64 -1.94
CA ALA A 7 -20.00 3.51 -1.33
C ALA A 7 -19.16 3.95 -0.12
N PRO A 8 -19.41 3.43 1.10
CA PRO A 8 -18.68 3.82 2.30
C PRO A 8 -17.26 3.24 2.30
N LEU A 9 -16.27 4.04 1.89
CA LEU A 9 -14.91 3.57 1.60
C LEU A 9 -14.18 3.00 2.82
N ALA A 10 -14.54 3.43 4.04
CA ALA A 10 -14.07 2.82 5.28
C ALA A 10 -14.31 1.30 5.33
N ARG A 11 -15.30 0.75 4.63
CA ARG A 11 -15.51 -0.72 4.58
C ARG A 11 -14.50 -1.45 3.69
N TYR A 12 -13.78 -0.73 2.83
CA TYR A 12 -12.94 -1.30 1.78
C TYR A 12 -11.44 -1.07 1.99
N THR A 13 -11.06 -0.36 3.06
CA THR A 13 -9.66 -0.14 3.48
C THR A 13 -9.32 -0.86 4.79
N THR A 14 -8.04 -1.17 5.01
CA THR A 14 -7.63 -1.85 6.25
C THR A 14 -7.60 -0.91 7.46
N LEU A 15 -7.45 0.39 7.24
CA LEU A 15 -7.52 1.42 8.29
C LEU A 15 -8.96 1.69 8.75
N LYS A 16 -9.95 1.36 7.92
CA LYS A 16 -11.37 1.59 8.16
C LYS A 16 -11.72 3.06 8.46
N ILE A 17 -11.09 3.96 7.72
CA ILE A 17 -11.32 5.40 7.75
C ILE A 17 -11.53 5.86 6.30
N GLY A 18 -12.47 6.77 6.10
CA GLY A 18 -12.82 7.32 4.80
C GLY A 18 -14.32 7.52 4.66
N GLY A 19 -14.72 8.66 4.09
CA GLY A 19 -16.10 8.93 3.69
C GLY A 19 -16.51 8.15 2.44
N ASP A 20 -17.62 8.56 1.84
CA ASP A 20 -18.21 7.83 0.72
C ASP A 20 -17.53 8.19 -0.62
N ALA A 21 -17.42 7.21 -1.52
CA ALA A 21 -17.25 7.48 -2.94
C ALA A 21 -18.62 7.63 -3.61
N ASP A 22 -18.71 8.46 -4.65
CA ASP A 22 -19.94 8.52 -5.45
C ASP A 22 -20.26 7.14 -6.05
N ARG A 23 -19.22 6.41 -6.50
CA ARG A 23 -19.34 5.07 -7.08
C ARG A 23 -18.14 4.18 -6.72
N LEU A 24 -18.36 2.89 -6.51
CA LEU A 24 -17.33 1.87 -6.36
C LEU A 24 -17.58 0.71 -7.32
N CYS A 25 -16.57 0.36 -8.12
CA CYS A 25 -16.64 -0.73 -9.10
C CYS A 25 -15.66 -1.85 -8.77
N HIS A 26 -16.06 -3.10 -9.03
CA HIS A 26 -15.23 -4.30 -8.86
C HIS A 26 -15.07 -5.06 -10.17
N PRO A 27 -14.09 -4.70 -11.02
CA PRO A 27 -13.79 -5.45 -12.23
C PRO A 27 -13.34 -6.88 -11.85
N GLN A 28 -13.80 -7.86 -12.61
CA GLN A 28 -13.51 -9.28 -12.37
C GLN A 28 -12.25 -9.77 -13.10
N ASN A 29 -11.84 -9.06 -14.15
CA ASN A 29 -10.70 -9.41 -15.00
C ASN A 29 -10.07 -8.15 -15.62
N VAL A 30 -9.00 -8.34 -16.38
CA VAL A 30 -8.25 -7.26 -17.04
C VAL A 30 -9.10 -6.53 -18.06
N GLU A 31 -9.89 -7.24 -18.84
CA GLU A 31 -10.74 -6.69 -19.90
C GLU A 31 -11.79 -5.73 -19.34
N GLU A 32 -12.48 -6.11 -18.27
CA GLU A 32 -13.45 -5.26 -17.56
C GLU A 32 -12.77 -4.00 -16.99
N LEU A 33 -11.57 -4.13 -16.40
CA LEU A 33 -10.84 -2.99 -15.85
C LEU A 33 -10.43 -1.99 -16.94
N VAL A 34 -9.85 -2.48 -18.04
CA VAL A 34 -9.42 -1.62 -19.15
C VAL A 34 -10.61 -0.91 -19.80
N ALA A 35 -11.72 -1.63 -20.03
CA ALA A 35 -12.95 -1.07 -20.56
C ALA A 35 -13.54 0.01 -19.64
N LEU A 36 -13.58 -0.25 -18.33
CA LEU A 36 -14.08 0.72 -17.34
C LEU A 36 -13.22 1.99 -17.30
N VAL A 37 -11.90 1.87 -17.31
CA VAL A 37 -11.00 3.05 -17.33
C VAL A 37 -11.21 3.87 -18.61
N ALA A 38 -11.39 3.21 -19.76
CA ALA A 38 -11.67 3.88 -21.03
C ALA A 38 -13.03 4.62 -21.00
N GLU A 39 -14.07 4.00 -20.45
CA GLU A 39 -15.40 4.60 -20.28
C GLU A 39 -15.32 5.86 -19.40
N LEU A 40 -14.73 5.74 -18.21
CA LEU A 40 -14.62 6.85 -17.25
C LEU A 40 -13.81 8.02 -17.83
N LYS A 41 -12.73 7.71 -18.57
CA LYS A 41 -11.94 8.71 -19.29
C LYS A 41 -12.75 9.41 -20.38
N ALA A 42 -13.47 8.67 -21.22
CA ALA A 42 -14.30 9.25 -22.28
C ALA A 42 -15.40 10.16 -21.72
N ALA A 43 -15.91 9.82 -20.53
CA ALA A 43 -16.90 10.61 -19.81
C ALA A 43 -16.31 11.76 -18.97
N ASN A 44 -14.97 11.95 -18.96
CA ASN A 44 -14.26 12.88 -18.07
C ASN A 44 -14.65 12.74 -16.58
N GLN A 45 -14.97 11.51 -16.15
CA GLN A 45 -15.34 11.23 -14.76
C GLN A 45 -14.08 11.00 -13.93
N PRO A 46 -13.89 11.68 -12.78
CA PRO A 46 -12.78 11.39 -11.88
C PRO A 46 -12.84 9.95 -11.38
N TRP A 47 -11.69 9.29 -11.35
CA TRP A 47 -11.58 7.93 -10.82
C TRP A 47 -10.25 7.67 -10.11
N TYR A 48 -10.24 6.63 -9.27
CA TYR A 48 -9.04 6.20 -8.54
C TYR A 48 -9.01 4.68 -8.40
N VAL A 49 -7.87 4.05 -8.68
CA VAL A 49 -7.72 2.59 -8.52
C VAL A 49 -7.15 2.25 -7.15
N ILE A 50 -7.79 1.33 -6.44
CA ILE A 50 -7.30 0.77 -5.19
C ILE A 50 -7.19 -0.76 -5.26
N GLY A 51 -6.21 -1.31 -4.56
CA GLY A 51 -6.15 -2.74 -4.25
C GLY A 51 -6.89 -3.04 -2.95
N GLY A 52 -6.20 -3.65 -1.99
CA GLY A 52 -6.72 -3.93 -0.65
C GLY A 52 -6.88 -2.71 0.27
N GLY A 53 -6.52 -1.50 -0.18
CA GLY A 53 -6.63 -0.28 0.61
C GLY A 53 -5.76 -0.28 1.88
N SER A 54 -4.60 -0.94 1.84
CA SER A 54 -3.77 -1.20 3.01
C SER A 54 -2.61 -0.23 3.24
N ASN A 55 -2.52 0.82 2.43
CA ASN A 55 -1.51 1.88 2.50
C ASN A 55 -2.14 3.24 2.18
N LEU A 56 -3.42 3.42 2.55
CA LEU A 56 -4.23 4.55 2.11
C LEU A 56 -4.94 5.19 3.32
N LEU A 57 -4.82 6.51 3.44
CA LEU A 57 -5.71 7.33 4.25
C LEU A 57 -6.71 8.02 3.33
N ILE A 58 -7.98 7.67 3.47
CA ILE A 58 -9.06 8.29 2.71
C ILE A 58 -9.65 9.41 3.56
N SER A 59 -9.89 10.57 2.94
CA SER A 59 -10.54 11.71 3.60
C SER A 59 -11.90 11.31 4.17
N SER A 60 -12.23 11.83 5.34
CA SER A 60 -13.56 11.66 5.94
C SER A 60 -14.66 12.32 5.10
N GLN A 61 -14.31 13.26 4.21
CA GLN A 61 -15.21 13.86 3.22
C GLN A 61 -15.44 12.96 1.99
N GLY A 62 -14.74 11.82 1.92
CA GLY A 62 -14.89 10.85 0.85
C GLY A 62 -14.16 11.24 -0.44
N TYR A 63 -14.61 10.65 -1.55
CA TYR A 63 -14.03 10.84 -2.88
C TYR A 63 -15.14 11.14 -3.89
N LYS A 64 -15.02 12.29 -4.57
CA LYS A 64 -15.96 12.68 -5.64
C LYS A 64 -15.53 12.05 -6.95
N GLY A 65 -16.16 10.93 -7.31
CA GLY A 65 -15.82 10.13 -8.47
C GLY A 65 -15.95 8.62 -8.24
N THR A 66 -15.41 7.85 -9.19
CA THR A 66 -15.47 6.39 -9.19
C THR A 66 -14.21 5.78 -8.58
N VAL A 67 -14.35 4.98 -7.53
CA VAL A 67 -13.26 4.14 -7.03
C VAL A 67 -13.33 2.79 -7.73
N ILE A 68 -12.20 2.30 -8.25
CA ILE A 68 -12.10 1.00 -8.90
C ILE A 68 -11.29 0.09 -8.00
N ARG A 69 -11.88 -1.01 -7.51
CA ARG A 69 -11.23 -1.93 -6.57
C ARG A 69 -10.90 -3.26 -7.23
N THR A 70 -9.61 -3.52 -7.43
CA THR A 70 -9.13 -4.67 -8.21
C THR A 70 -9.23 -6.01 -7.50
N THR A 71 -9.71 -6.07 -6.24
CA THR A 71 -9.62 -7.27 -5.38
C THR A 71 -10.40 -8.51 -5.86
N GLN A 72 -11.16 -8.42 -6.97
CA GLN A 72 -11.80 -9.57 -7.61
C GLN A 72 -10.95 -10.16 -8.75
N MET A 73 -9.98 -9.40 -9.28
CA MET A 73 -8.97 -9.87 -10.24
C MET A 73 -7.89 -10.67 -9.50
N THR A 74 -8.16 -11.96 -9.26
CA THR A 74 -7.37 -12.80 -8.34
C THR A 74 -6.70 -13.98 -9.02
N ASN A 75 -6.69 -14.03 -10.35
CA ASN A 75 -6.15 -15.18 -11.07
C ASN A 75 -4.64 -15.31 -10.84
N ILE A 76 -4.18 -16.54 -10.59
CA ILE A 76 -2.79 -16.90 -10.34
C ILE A 76 -2.47 -18.12 -11.19
N ARG A 77 -1.39 -18.07 -11.96
CA ARG A 77 -0.94 -19.17 -12.82
C ARG A 77 0.57 -19.31 -12.81
N ILE A 78 1.04 -20.56 -12.89
CA ILE A 78 2.43 -20.87 -13.20
C ILE A 78 2.49 -21.08 -14.71
N LEU A 79 3.29 -20.29 -15.40
CA LEU A 79 3.45 -20.36 -16.86
C LEU A 79 4.40 -21.49 -17.25
N ASP A 80 4.33 -21.96 -18.50
CA ASP A 80 5.26 -22.96 -19.04
C ASP A 80 6.73 -22.49 -18.99
N SER A 81 6.95 -21.17 -18.96
CA SER A 81 8.27 -20.57 -18.76
C SER A 81 8.82 -20.72 -17.33
N GLY A 82 8.02 -21.21 -16.37
CA GLY A 82 8.35 -21.29 -14.95
C GLY A 82 8.04 -20.02 -14.15
N LEU A 83 7.55 -18.95 -14.80
CA LEU A 83 7.16 -17.72 -14.12
C LEU A 83 5.84 -17.88 -13.37
N LEU A 84 5.75 -17.25 -12.20
CA LEU A 84 4.49 -17.10 -11.48
C LEU A 84 3.82 -15.79 -11.91
N GLU A 85 2.66 -15.87 -12.55
CA GLU A 85 1.86 -14.71 -12.91
C GLU A 85 0.67 -14.55 -11.97
N ALA A 86 0.42 -13.32 -11.55
CA ALA A 86 -0.72 -12.98 -10.71
C ALA A 86 -1.36 -11.66 -11.15
N GLU A 87 -2.70 -11.62 -11.16
CA GLU A 87 -3.46 -10.40 -11.40
C GLU A 87 -3.31 -9.38 -10.27
N ALA A 88 -3.53 -8.10 -10.58
CA ALA A 88 -3.29 -6.98 -9.67
C ALA A 88 -4.10 -7.02 -8.36
N GLY A 89 -5.22 -7.73 -8.33
CA GLY A 89 -6.06 -7.93 -7.16
C GLY A 89 -5.64 -9.10 -6.26
N ALA A 90 -4.76 -9.98 -6.72
CA ALA A 90 -4.28 -11.11 -5.93
C ALA A 90 -3.60 -10.61 -4.65
N ARG A 91 -4.00 -11.16 -3.51
CA ARG A 91 -3.46 -10.75 -2.20
C ARG A 91 -2.08 -11.36 -1.99
N LEU A 92 -1.10 -10.54 -1.60
CA LEU A 92 0.27 -11.02 -1.36
C LEU A 92 0.37 -12.18 -0.36
N PRO A 93 -0.38 -12.21 0.75
CA PRO A 93 -0.33 -13.34 1.68
C PRO A 93 -0.79 -14.65 1.05
N HIS A 94 -1.80 -14.57 0.18
CA HIS A 94 -2.31 -15.73 -0.55
C HIS A 94 -1.30 -16.19 -1.60
N LEU A 95 -0.75 -15.26 -2.38
CA LEU A 95 0.26 -15.55 -3.40
C LEU A 95 1.52 -16.20 -2.78
N ALA A 96 2.01 -15.67 -1.65
CA ALA A 96 3.17 -16.23 -0.95
C ALA A 96 2.91 -17.66 -0.45
N LYS A 97 1.73 -17.93 0.13
CA LYS A 97 1.35 -19.28 0.57
C LYS A 97 1.17 -20.23 -0.60
N HIS A 98 0.58 -19.76 -1.70
CA HIS A 98 0.43 -20.56 -2.92
C HIS A 98 1.80 -20.94 -3.50
N ALA A 99 2.73 -19.98 -3.60
CA ALA A 99 4.10 -20.23 -4.03
C ALA A 99 4.80 -21.26 -3.13
N ALA A 100 4.71 -21.12 -1.80
CA ALA A 100 5.30 -22.06 -0.85
C ALA A 100 4.79 -23.50 -1.05
N GLN A 101 3.47 -23.68 -1.19
CA GLN A 101 2.85 -24.99 -1.45
C GLN A 101 3.27 -25.63 -2.78
N LYS A 102 3.78 -24.83 -3.71
CA LYS A 102 4.27 -25.27 -5.02
C LYS A 102 5.81 -25.40 -5.07
N GLY A 103 6.50 -25.21 -3.94
CA GLY A 103 7.96 -25.27 -3.89
C GLY A 103 8.65 -24.08 -4.57
N LEU A 104 7.95 -22.95 -4.68
CA LEU A 104 8.44 -21.71 -5.29
C LEU A 104 8.89 -20.73 -4.18
N ALA A 105 10.18 -20.47 -4.12
CA ALA A 105 10.80 -19.54 -3.17
C ALA A 105 10.80 -18.09 -3.70
N GLY A 106 11.06 -17.14 -2.81
CA GLY A 106 11.22 -15.72 -3.13
C GLY A 106 10.08 -14.81 -2.67
N LEU A 107 8.91 -15.37 -2.33
CA LEU A 107 7.74 -14.61 -1.84
C LEU A 107 7.51 -14.68 -0.33
N GLU A 108 8.34 -15.42 0.42
CA GLU A 108 8.17 -15.63 1.86
C GLU A 108 8.16 -14.31 2.63
N PHE A 109 8.90 -13.30 2.14
CA PHE A 109 8.93 -11.96 2.73
C PHE A 109 7.57 -11.24 2.67
N ALA A 110 6.74 -11.59 1.69
CA ALA A 110 5.49 -10.89 1.38
C ALA A 110 4.28 -11.44 2.13
N VAL A 111 4.40 -12.60 2.80
CA VAL A 111 3.28 -13.27 3.48
C VAL A 111 2.59 -12.38 4.51
N GLY A 112 3.35 -11.49 5.15
CA GLY A 112 2.82 -10.53 6.11
C GLY A 112 2.23 -9.27 5.48
N ILE A 113 2.40 -8.99 4.19
CA ILE A 113 2.03 -7.69 3.62
C ILE A 113 0.54 -7.72 3.23
N PRO A 114 -0.36 -6.94 3.85
CA PRO A 114 -1.82 -7.09 3.65
C PRO A 114 -2.35 -6.51 2.33
N GLY A 115 -1.46 -6.16 1.39
CA GLY A 115 -1.78 -5.56 0.09
C GLY A 115 -2.05 -6.56 -1.03
N THR A 116 -2.28 -6.02 -2.23
CA THR A 116 -2.44 -6.80 -3.47
C THR A 116 -1.26 -6.59 -4.41
N VAL A 117 -1.09 -7.46 -5.40
CA VAL A 117 0.00 -7.43 -6.38
C VAL A 117 0.16 -6.06 -7.04
N GLY A 118 -0.92 -5.44 -7.53
CA GLY A 118 -0.82 -4.16 -8.23
C GLY A 118 -0.26 -3.04 -7.35
N GLY A 119 -0.78 -2.92 -6.12
CA GLY A 119 -0.25 -1.97 -5.14
C GLY A 119 1.18 -2.30 -4.70
N ALA A 120 1.52 -3.59 -4.63
CA ALA A 120 2.84 -4.05 -4.25
C ALA A 120 3.91 -3.69 -5.29
N VAL A 121 3.60 -3.85 -6.58
CA VAL A 121 4.47 -3.45 -7.68
C VAL A 121 4.72 -1.94 -7.63
N ILE A 122 3.64 -1.13 -7.56
CA ILE A 122 3.75 0.33 -7.49
C ILE A 122 4.63 0.78 -6.31
N MET A 123 4.41 0.19 -5.14
CA MET A 123 5.10 0.56 -3.92
C MET A 123 6.46 -0.11 -3.76
N ASN A 124 6.91 -0.97 -4.69
CA ASN A 124 8.02 -1.90 -4.46
C ASN A 124 7.97 -2.50 -3.05
N ALA A 125 6.83 -3.12 -2.72
CA ALA A 125 6.54 -3.58 -1.36
C ALA A 125 7.62 -4.56 -0.91
N GLY A 126 8.00 -4.48 0.36
CA GLY A 126 9.15 -5.22 0.86
C GLY A 126 9.19 -5.29 2.39
N ALA A 127 9.72 -6.39 2.88
CA ALA A 127 9.87 -6.72 4.29
C ALA A 127 10.99 -7.77 4.41
N HIS A 128 11.47 -8.03 5.62
CA HIS A 128 12.43 -9.12 5.90
C HIS A 128 13.67 -9.11 4.98
N GLY A 129 14.17 -7.92 4.60
CA GLY A 129 15.36 -7.77 3.76
C GLY A 129 15.14 -8.00 2.25
N SER A 130 13.90 -8.21 1.80
CA SER A 130 13.56 -8.39 0.39
C SER A 130 12.42 -7.47 -0.05
N SER A 131 12.17 -7.39 -1.36
CA SER A 131 11.11 -6.59 -1.98
C SER A 131 10.65 -7.20 -3.28
N ILE A 132 9.53 -6.69 -3.81
CA ILE A 132 8.98 -7.08 -5.12
C ILE A 132 10.07 -7.07 -6.20
N SER A 133 10.90 -6.01 -6.24
CA SER A 133 11.98 -5.88 -7.21
C SER A 133 13.00 -7.03 -7.21
N ALA A 134 13.14 -7.79 -6.11
CA ALA A 134 14.10 -8.90 -6.03
C ALA A 134 13.67 -10.12 -6.86
N ILE A 135 12.38 -10.24 -7.18
CA ILE A 135 11.79 -11.38 -7.90
C ILE A 135 10.97 -10.94 -9.11
N PHE A 136 10.88 -9.64 -9.40
CA PHE A 136 10.06 -9.11 -10.47
C PHE A 136 10.64 -9.46 -11.85
N ASP A 137 9.80 -9.95 -12.76
CA ASP A 137 10.16 -10.13 -14.18
C ASP A 137 9.57 -9.01 -15.03
N SER A 138 8.24 -8.94 -15.07
CA SER A 138 7.48 -7.96 -15.84
C SER A 138 6.10 -7.67 -15.25
N ALA A 139 5.45 -6.61 -15.71
CA ALA A 139 4.05 -6.32 -15.43
C ALA A 139 3.33 -5.83 -16.69
N GLN A 140 2.06 -6.21 -16.83
CA GLN A 140 1.15 -5.57 -17.77
C GLN A 140 0.63 -4.29 -17.13
N VAL A 141 0.83 -3.16 -17.80
CA VAL A 141 0.49 -1.83 -17.29
C VAL A 141 -0.40 -1.11 -18.31
N LEU A 142 -1.54 -0.62 -17.84
CA LEU A 142 -2.37 0.33 -18.59
C LEU A 142 -1.88 1.75 -18.29
N ASP A 143 -1.54 2.49 -19.34
CA ASP A 143 -1.41 3.93 -19.29
C ASP A 143 -2.78 4.57 -19.52
N SER A 144 -3.39 5.12 -18.48
CA SER A 144 -4.72 5.70 -18.62
C SER A 144 -4.77 6.94 -19.51
N LEU A 145 -3.65 7.65 -19.69
CA LEU A 145 -3.59 8.84 -20.53
C LEU A 145 -3.62 8.49 -22.02
N THR A 146 -2.98 7.40 -22.44
CA THR A 146 -2.98 6.96 -23.85
C THR A 146 -4.05 5.90 -24.12
N GLY A 147 -4.42 5.11 -23.10
CA GLY A 147 -5.23 3.90 -23.24
C GLY A 147 -4.43 2.67 -23.67
N GLU A 148 -3.10 2.79 -23.77
CA GLU A 148 -2.22 1.70 -24.19
C GLU A 148 -1.94 0.75 -23.04
N VAL A 149 -1.97 -0.55 -23.34
CA VAL A 149 -1.48 -1.60 -22.45
C VAL A 149 -0.14 -2.08 -22.97
N SER A 150 0.89 -2.01 -22.12
CA SER A 150 2.24 -2.45 -22.46
C SER A 150 2.83 -3.35 -21.37
N GLU A 151 3.78 -4.20 -21.76
CA GLU A 151 4.58 -4.97 -20.81
C GLU A 151 5.79 -4.12 -20.39
N MET A 152 5.96 -3.90 -19.09
CA MET A 152 7.16 -3.27 -18.53
C MET A 152 8.00 -4.31 -17.80
N ARG A 153 9.27 -4.43 -18.18
CA ARG A 153 10.24 -5.34 -17.55
C ARG A 153 10.93 -4.67 -16.37
N SER A 154 11.68 -5.46 -15.59
CA SER A 154 12.43 -4.96 -14.42
C SER A 154 13.28 -3.69 -14.72
N ASP A 155 13.97 -3.65 -15.86
CA ASP A 155 14.81 -2.52 -16.24
C ASP A 155 14.01 -1.23 -16.53
N ASP A 156 12.76 -1.37 -16.98
CA ASP A 156 11.85 -0.25 -17.23
C ASP A 156 11.28 0.34 -15.94
N MET A 157 11.14 -0.49 -14.89
CA MET A 157 10.44 -0.11 -13.65
C MET A 157 11.20 0.89 -12.78
N ALA A 158 12.52 1.00 -12.94
CA ALA A 158 13.41 1.84 -12.13
C ALA A 158 13.10 1.75 -10.62
N PHE A 159 13.04 0.53 -10.08
CA PHE A 159 12.67 0.29 -8.69
C PHE A 159 13.62 0.97 -7.70
N GLN A 160 13.04 1.57 -6.66
CA GLN A 160 13.74 2.19 -5.54
C GLN A 160 13.04 1.82 -4.22
N TYR A 161 13.60 2.26 -3.08
CA TYR A 161 12.96 2.07 -1.79
C TYR A 161 11.57 2.71 -1.76
N ARG A 162 10.54 1.87 -1.65
CA ARG A 162 9.11 2.26 -1.59
C ARG A 162 8.58 3.01 -2.82
N ARG A 163 9.16 2.78 -4.01
CA ARG A 163 8.78 3.46 -5.26
C ARG A 163 9.24 2.70 -6.51
N CYS A 164 8.54 2.94 -7.63
CA CYS A 164 8.99 2.69 -9.00
C CYS A 164 8.67 3.90 -9.90
N ILE A 165 8.96 3.79 -11.21
CA ILE A 165 8.67 4.85 -12.19
C ILE A 165 7.17 5.10 -12.40
N LEU A 166 6.33 4.09 -12.12
CA LEU A 166 4.89 4.18 -12.34
C LEU A 166 4.26 5.25 -11.44
N ASP A 167 3.60 6.21 -12.09
CA ASP A 167 2.73 7.17 -11.42
C ASP A 167 1.37 6.55 -11.10
N PRO A 168 0.98 6.38 -9.82
CA PRO A 168 -0.31 5.82 -9.43
C PRO A 168 -1.53 6.63 -9.90
N ALA A 169 -1.35 7.89 -10.30
CA ALA A 169 -2.42 8.72 -10.86
C ALA A 169 -2.67 8.46 -12.35
N ARG A 170 -1.75 7.77 -13.04
CA ARG A 170 -1.79 7.51 -14.49
C ARG A 170 -1.77 6.02 -14.83
N HIS A 171 -0.87 5.29 -14.18
CA HIS A 171 -0.57 3.91 -14.55
C HIS A 171 -1.31 2.93 -13.64
N VAL A 172 -1.91 1.91 -14.27
CA VAL A 172 -2.63 0.85 -13.58
C VAL A 172 -1.94 -0.48 -13.88
N VAL A 173 -1.37 -1.10 -12.85
CA VAL A 173 -0.86 -2.47 -12.96
C VAL A 173 -2.05 -3.42 -13.10
N LEU A 174 -2.04 -4.26 -14.13
CA LEU A 174 -3.09 -5.23 -14.46
C LEU A 174 -2.74 -6.64 -13.97
N SER A 175 -1.49 -7.06 -14.21
CA SER A 175 -0.89 -8.29 -13.72
C SER A 175 0.63 -8.12 -13.58
N ALA A 176 1.27 -9.03 -12.84
CA ALA A 176 2.72 -9.09 -12.72
C ALA A 176 3.22 -10.55 -12.79
N LYS A 177 4.41 -10.71 -13.37
CA LYS A 177 5.14 -11.97 -13.46
C LYS A 177 6.37 -11.92 -12.55
N PHE A 178 6.60 -13.02 -11.86
CA PHE A 178 7.69 -13.16 -10.90
C PHE A 178 8.59 -14.34 -11.28
N ASN A 179 9.89 -14.09 -11.23
CA ASN A 179 10.94 -15.09 -11.30
C ASN A 179 11.03 -15.78 -9.92
N MET A 180 10.64 -17.05 -9.87
CA MET A 180 10.56 -17.82 -8.62
C MET A 180 11.65 -18.90 -8.61
N PRO A 181 12.72 -18.75 -7.81
CA PRO A 181 13.66 -19.84 -7.58
C PRO A 181 12.95 -21.06 -6.98
N THR A 182 13.41 -22.25 -7.31
CA THR A 182 12.98 -23.48 -6.64
C THR A 182 13.85 -23.73 -5.41
N ASP A 183 13.24 -24.26 -4.35
CA ASP A 183 13.93 -24.67 -3.12
C ASP A 183 13.14 -25.82 -2.49
N VAL A 184 13.65 -26.41 -1.41
CA VAL A 184 12.98 -27.46 -0.65
C VAL A 184 11.65 -26.92 -0.09
N PRO A 185 10.48 -27.50 -0.45
CA PRO A 185 9.16 -26.98 -0.04
C PRO A 185 9.03 -26.77 1.47
N GLU A 186 9.53 -27.72 2.28
CA GLU A 186 9.49 -27.63 3.74
C GLU A 186 10.26 -26.41 4.28
N GLU A 187 11.37 -26.03 3.65
CA GLU A 187 12.16 -24.87 4.07
C GLU A 187 11.46 -23.55 3.67
N ILE A 188 10.82 -23.51 2.50
CA ILE A 188 10.01 -22.36 2.07
C ILE A 188 8.82 -22.17 3.02
N GLU A 189 8.13 -23.25 3.39
CA GLU A 189 7.02 -23.21 4.34
C GLU A 189 7.48 -22.75 5.73
N LYS A 190 8.63 -23.22 6.23
CA LYS A 190 9.21 -22.77 7.50
C LYS A 190 9.50 -21.27 7.48
N ARG A 191 10.16 -20.75 6.44
CA ARG A 191 10.46 -19.31 6.29
C ARG A 191 9.18 -18.47 6.20
N THR A 192 8.20 -18.95 5.42
CA THR A 192 6.89 -18.30 5.28
C THR A 192 6.17 -18.22 6.62
N LYS A 193 6.08 -19.34 7.36
CA LYS A 193 5.46 -19.38 8.67
C LYS A 193 6.18 -18.49 9.69
N HIS A 194 7.51 -18.50 9.67
CA HIS A 194 8.32 -17.63 10.54
C HIS A 194 7.98 -16.14 10.33
N ASN A 195 7.90 -15.69 9.08
CA ASN A 195 7.58 -14.29 8.76
C ASN A 195 6.13 -13.93 9.15
N GLU A 196 5.18 -14.84 8.96
CA GLU A 196 3.79 -14.66 9.40
C GLU A 196 3.69 -14.54 10.93
N ASP A 197 4.34 -15.45 11.66
CA ASP A 197 4.37 -15.43 13.13
C ASP A 197 5.10 -14.18 13.66
N TYR A 198 6.18 -13.74 13.00
CA TYR A 198 6.88 -12.50 13.34
C TYR A 198 5.94 -11.29 13.24
N ARG A 199 5.16 -11.19 12.15
CA ARG A 199 4.19 -10.10 11.99
C ARG A 199 3.14 -10.12 13.09
N PHE A 200 2.59 -11.29 13.42
CA PHE A 200 1.58 -11.43 14.48
C PHE A 200 2.09 -10.93 15.83
N LYS A 201 3.36 -11.22 16.16
CA LYS A 201 3.98 -10.82 17.44
C LYS A 201 4.35 -9.35 17.52
N THR A 202 4.72 -8.74 16.39
CA THR A 202 5.38 -7.42 16.38
C THR A 202 4.49 -6.28 15.90
N GLN A 203 3.28 -6.57 15.40
CA GLN A 203 2.40 -5.56 14.79
C GLN A 203 0.98 -5.62 15.36
N PRO A 204 0.25 -4.49 15.40
CA PRO A 204 -1.07 -4.41 16.03
C PRO A 204 -2.20 -4.95 15.16
N LEU A 205 -2.18 -6.25 14.86
CA LEU A 205 -3.17 -6.88 13.96
C LEU A 205 -4.59 -6.89 14.54
N GLY A 206 -4.75 -6.69 15.85
CA GLY A 206 -6.05 -6.61 16.52
C GLY A 206 -6.86 -5.34 16.23
N PHE A 207 -6.23 -4.32 15.63
CA PHE A 207 -6.88 -3.05 15.30
C PHE A 207 -6.73 -2.71 13.81
N PRO A 208 -7.74 -2.09 13.17
CA PRO A 208 -7.61 -1.55 11.83
C PRO A 208 -6.43 -0.56 11.74
N ASN A 209 -5.56 -0.73 10.74
CA ASN A 209 -4.40 0.10 10.48
C ASN A 209 -3.98 0.01 9.00
N ALA A 210 -3.14 0.93 8.52
CA ALA A 210 -2.60 0.94 7.15
C ALA A 210 -1.10 0.59 7.10
N GLY A 211 -0.59 -0.19 8.06
CA GLY A 211 0.84 -0.51 8.12
C GLY A 211 1.69 0.60 8.74
N SER A 212 2.98 0.61 8.41
CA SER A 212 3.91 1.65 8.85
C SER A 212 3.50 3.03 8.33
N THR A 213 3.28 3.97 9.24
CA THR A 213 2.85 5.34 8.92
C THR A 213 3.94 6.14 8.21
N PHE A 214 5.19 6.01 8.65
CA PHE A 214 6.35 6.73 8.10
C PHE A 214 7.38 5.79 7.50
N LYS A 215 8.06 6.27 6.45
CA LYS A 215 9.26 5.65 5.88
C LYS A 215 10.41 5.72 6.87
N ASN A 216 11.35 4.78 6.78
CA ASN A 216 12.62 4.89 7.50
C ASN A 216 13.39 6.11 6.98
N PRO A 217 13.78 7.06 7.85
CA PRO A 217 14.49 8.26 7.42
C PRO A 217 15.96 8.00 7.08
N LEU A 218 16.53 6.90 7.60
CA LEU A 218 17.92 6.51 7.41
C LEU A 218 18.01 5.00 7.10
N PRO A 219 19.05 4.52 6.38
CA PRO A 219 19.22 3.10 6.06
C PRO A 219 19.37 2.19 7.28
N ASP A 220 20.05 2.68 8.32
CA ASP A 220 20.44 1.94 9.53
C ASP A 220 19.51 2.20 10.72
N LYS A 221 18.55 3.13 10.59
CA LYS A 221 17.67 3.53 11.68
C LYS A 221 16.21 3.55 11.27
N ALA A 222 15.45 2.62 11.84
CA ALA A 222 14.02 2.49 11.59
C ALA A 222 13.22 3.66 12.20
N ALA A 223 12.20 4.12 11.48
CA ALA A 223 11.27 5.15 11.98
C ALA A 223 10.57 4.70 13.28
N GLY A 224 10.22 3.41 13.38
CA GLY A 224 9.61 2.85 14.60
C GLY A 224 10.48 3.00 15.84
N PHE A 225 11.80 2.82 15.71
CA PHE A 225 12.73 3.04 16.83
C PHE A 225 12.77 4.51 17.25
N LEU A 226 12.89 5.43 16.28
CA LEU A 226 12.90 6.88 16.55
C LEU A 226 11.61 7.34 17.23
N LEU A 227 10.46 6.86 16.75
CA LEU A 227 9.15 7.17 17.32
C LEU A 227 9.02 6.64 18.75
N ASP A 228 9.40 5.38 18.99
CA ASP A 228 9.37 4.80 20.34
C ASP A 228 10.23 5.61 21.31
N GLN A 229 11.47 5.93 20.90
CA GLN A 229 12.36 6.78 21.68
C GLN A 229 11.84 8.21 21.85
N ALA A 230 11.06 8.74 20.91
CA ALA A 230 10.40 10.04 21.05
C ALA A 230 9.16 9.99 21.99
N GLY A 231 8.82 8.81 22.52
CA GLY A 231 7.75 8.62 23.50
C GLY A 231 6.35 8.79 22.90
N VAL A 232 6.16 8.42 21.63
CA VAL A 232 4.86 8.61 20.95
C VAL A 232 3.88 7.47 21.11
N LYS A 233 4.31 6.32 21.67
CA LYS A 233 3.40 5.19 21.94
C LYS A 233 2.25 5.65 22.82
N ASP A 234 1.07 5.11 22.56
CA ASP A 234 -0.18 5.42 23.28
C ASP A 234 -0.66 6.87 23.17
N LEU A 235 -0.01 7.73 22.36
CA LEU A 235 -0.59 9.03 22.02
C LEU A 235 -1.92 8.82 21.30
N LYS A 236 -2.92 9.61 21.70
CA LYS A 236 -4.27 9.58 21.18
C LYS A 236 -4.69 10.92 20.61
N GLU A 237 -5.55 10.84 19.61
CA GLU A 237 -6.29 11.94 19.02
C GLU A 237 -7.69 11.41 18.70
N GLY A 238 -8.68 11.75 19.53
CA GLY A 238 -10.02 11.15 19.47
C GLY A 238 -9.99 9.62 19.42
N ASN A 239 -10.48 9.03 18.33
CA ASN A 239 -10.52 7.57 18.14
C ASN A 239 -9.30 7.00 17.41
N ALA A 240 -8.31 7.81 17.05
CA ALA A 240 -7.01 7.36 16.53
C ALA A 240 -5.97 7.27 17.66
N ALA A 241 -5.10 6.26 17.59
CA ALA A 241 -4.02 6.10 18.56
C ALA A 241 -2.74 5.57 17.92
N VAL A 242 -1.59 5.93 18.48
CA VAL A 242 -0.33 5.26 18.18
C VAL A 242 -0.29 3.94 18.93
N SER A 243 0.02 2.85 18.23
CA SER A 243 0.06 1.52 18.81
C SER A 243 1.12 1.41 19.93
N SER A 244 0.72 0.82 21.07
CA SER A 244 1.62 0.41 22.14
C SER A 244 2.62 -0.67 21.72
N ILE A 245 2.25 -1.50 20.74
CA ILE A 245 3.07 -2.61 20.23
C ILE A 245 4.19 -2.04 19.34
N HIS A 246 3.83 -1.20 18.35
CA HIS A 246 4.77 -0.69 17.36
C HIS A 246 4.55 0.81 17.09
N ALA A 247 5.50 1.65 17.50
CA ALA A 247 5.34 3.11 17.49
C ALA A 247 5.16 3.74 16.08
N ASN A 248 5.53 3.05 15.01
CA ASN A 248 5.28 3.48 13.63
C ASN A 248 3.89 3.09 13.09
N PHE A 249 2.96 2.64 13.92
CA PHE A 249 1.62 2.26 13.50
C PHE A 249 0.59 3.12 14.20
N ILE A 250 -0.23 3.83 13.42
CA ILE A 250 -1.47 4.40 13.91
C ILE A 250 -2.59 3.37 13.73
N VAL A 251 -3.37 3.16 14.79
CA VAL A 251 -4.52 2.27 14.82
C VAL A 251 -5.81 3.08 14.96
N ASN A 252 -6.86 2.59 14.31
CA ASN A 252 -8.22 3.07 14.49
C ASN A 252 -8.87 2.28 15.63
N LEU A 253 -9.20 2.94 16.73
CA LEU A 253 -9.87 2.31 17.89
C LEU A 253 -11.37 2.05 17.64
N GLY A 254 -11.90 2.54 16.52
CA GLY A 254 -13.30 2.49 16.14
C GLY A 254 -13.84 3.91 15.93
N GLY A 255 -14.28 4.22 14.71
CA GLY A 255 -14.85 5.55 14.40
C GLY A 255 -13.84 6.68 14.30
N ALA A 256 -12.55 6.38 14.08
CA ALA A 256 -11.55 7.41 13.82
C ALA A 256 -11.80 8.16 12.51
N THR A 257 -11.47 9.44 12.49
CA THR A 257 -11.52 10.30 11.31
C THR A 257 -10.13 10.46 10.68
N SER A 258 -10.10 10.88 9.42
CA SER A 258 -8.87 11.27 8.73
C SER A 258 -8.13 12.40 9.46
N ASP A 259 -8.87 13.31 10.10
CA ASP A 259 -8.32 14.52 10.73
C ASP A 259 -7.61 14.18 12.02
N GLU A 260 -8.21 13.30 12.83
CA GLU A 260 -7.58 12.73 14.00
C GLU A 260 -6.26 12.02 13.65
N VAL A 261 -6.25 11.21 12.58
CA VAL A 261 -5.04 10.55 12.10
C VAL A 261 -3.98 11.56 11.67
N ILE A 262 -4.35 12.59 10.89
CA ILE A 262 -3.41 13.60 10.40
C ILE A 262 -2.81 14.41 11.55
N ASN A 263 -3.64 14.83 12.51
CA ASN A 263 -3.17 15.56 13.69
C ASN A 263 -2.22 14.70 14.52
N LEU A 264 -2.50 13.41 14.66
CA LEU A 264 -1.61 12.48 15.32
C LEU A 264 -0.28 12.32 14.56
N MET A 265 -0.32 12.22 13.22
CA MET A 265 0.88 12.19 12.38
C MET A 265 1.74 13.44 12.54
N LYS A 266 1.13 14.64 12.57
CA LYS A 266 1.84 15.91 12.81
C LYS A 266 2.57 15.89 14.16
N ARG A 267 1.87 15.49 15.23
CA ARG A 267 2.45 15.36 16.58
C ARG A 267 3.58 14.33 16.63
N MET A 268 3.46 13.22 15.91
CA MET A 268 4.52 12.21 15.81
C MET A 268 5.77 12.76 15.12
N GLN A 269 5.61 13.48 14.01
CA GLN A 269 6.72 14.16 13.31
C GLN A 269 7.41 15.19 14.20
N GLU A 270 6.63 16.07 14.86
CA GLU A 270 7.15 17.09 15.76
C GLU A 270 8.00 16.48 16.88
N ARG A 271 7.53 15.41 17.53
CA ARG A 271 8.26 14.72 18.60
C ARG A 271 9.60 14.14 18.12
N VAL A 272 9.64 13.58 16.92
CA VAL A 272 10.88 13.04 16.35
C VAL A 272 11.81 14.16 15.91
N HIS A 273 11.29 15.21 15.28
CA HIS A 273 12.07 16.38 14.88
C HIS A 273 12.69 17.06 16.11
N ASP A 274 11.91 17.29 17.18
CA ASP A 274 12.40 17.97 18.38
C ASP A 274 13.55 17.21 19.04
N LYS A 275 13.41 15.88 19.13
CA LYS A 275 14.40 15.01 19.79
C LYS A 275 15.61 14.67 18.92
N PHE A 276 15.42 14.44 17.62
CA PHE A 276 16.44 13.87 16.74
C PHE A 276 16.85 14.79 15.58
N LYS A 277 16.14 15.91 15.37
CA LYS A 277 16.33 16.81 14.22
C LYS A 277 16.21 16.08 12.88
N LEU A 278 15.27 15.12 12.82
CA LEU A 278 14.94 14.34 11.64
C LEU A 278 13.47 14.54 11.27
N ASP A 279 13.22 14.81 9.99
CA ASP A 279 11.87 14.89 9.44
C ASP A 279 11.43 13.52 8.90
N LEU A 280 10.40 12.95 9.52
CA LEU A 280 9.79 11.73 9.00
C LEU A 280 8.91 12.03 7.80
N VAL A 281 9.00 11.20 6.76
CA VAL A 281 8.15 11.31 5.56
C VAL A 281 7.08 10.21 5.62
N PRO A 282 5.78 10.54 5.50
CA PRO A 282 4.74 9.52 5.45
C PRO A 282 4.96 8.50 4.32
N GLU A 283 4.61 7.24 4.59
CA GLU A 283 4.62 6.16 3.59
C GLU A 283 3.24 5.97 2.94
N TRP A 284 2.19 6.24 3.71
CA TRP A 284 0.80 6.15 3.26
C TRP A 284 0.51 7.10 2.12
N LYS A 285 -0.41 6.70 1.25
CA LYS A 285 -1.00 7.56 0.21
C LYS A 285 -2.29 8.18 0.74
N THR A 286 -2.69 9.29 0.12
CA THR A 286 -3.94 9.97 0.42
C THR A 286 -4.91 9.85 -0.76
N MET A 287 -6.20 9.83 -0.47
CA MET A 287 -7.27 9.88 -1.47
C MET A 287 -8.48 10.65 -0.95
N GLY A 288 -9.11 11.43 -1.82
CA GLY A 288 -10.26 12.25 -1.45
C GLY A 288 -9.88 13.71 -1.21
N THR A 289 -10.84 14.47 -0.70
CA THR A 289 -10.69 15.92 -0.53
C THR A 289 -9.98 16.23 0.79
N PHE A 290 -8.79 16.83 0.69
CA PHE A 290 -8.04 17.35 1.82
C PHE A 290 -7.72 18.83 1.61
N THR A 291 -7.61 19.58 2.69
CA THR A 291 -7.09 20.95 2.71
C THR A 291 -5.56 20.94 2.62
N ASP A 292 -4.96 22.07 2.25
CA ASP A 292 -3.50 22.21 2.21
C ASP A 292 -2.87 21.99 3.59
N ASP A 293 -3.54 22.42 4.67
CA ASP A 293 -3.07 22.16 6.03
C ASP A 293 -3.08 20.66 6.37
N GLN A 294 -4.10 19.92 5.94
CA GLN A 294 -4.15 18.47 6.12
C GLN A 294 -3.02 17.78 5.34
N LEU A 295 -2.77 18.22 4.10
CA LEU A 295 -1.71 17.66 3.25
C LEU A 295 -0.30 18.08 3.66
N SER A 296 -0.15 19.13 4.48
CA SER A 296 1.14 19.62 4.95
C SER A 296 2.02 18.55 5.60
N VAL A 297 1.44 17.50 6.20
CA VAL A 297 2.18 16.39 6.83
C VAL A 297 2.94 15.53 5.80
N TRP A 298 2.50 15.53 4.53
CA TRP A 298 3.17 14.87 3.39
C TRP A 298 4.18 15.77 2.68
N HIS A 299 4.13 17.07 2.91
CA HIS A 299 5.06 18.03 2.32
C HIS A 299 6.21 18.30 3.30
N LYS A 300 7.45 18.26 2.81
CA LYS A 300 8.57 18.73 3.64
C LYS A 300 8.31 20.20 3.98
N LYS A 301 8.34 20.56 5.26
CA LYS A 301 8.58 21.96 5.65
C LYS A 301 9.99 22.27 5.16
N THR A 302 10.12 22.86 3.98
CA THR A 302 11.38 23.50 3.60
C THR A 302 11.60 24.57 4.64
N VAL A 303 12.50 24.33 5.59
CA VAL A 303 12.99 25.38 6.48
C VAL A 303 13.65 26.37 5.55
N VAL A 304 12.95 27.48 5.30
CA VAL A 304 13.59 28.68 4.77
C VAL A 304 14.54 29.10 5.88
N GLU A 305 15.80 28.69 5.78
CA GLU A 305 16.88 29.32 6.52
C GLU A 305 16.92 30.78 6.04
N ASN A 306 16.17 31.64 6.72
CA ASN A 306 16.42 33.07 6.69
C ASN A 306 17.79 33.29 7.34
N LYS A 307 18.84 33.19 6.53
CA LYS A 307 20.12 33.81 6.82
C LYS A 307 19.89 35.32 6.76
N GLN A 308 19.72 35.94 7.92
CA GLN A 308 20.06 37.34 8.12
C GLN A 308 21.58 37.49 8.17
#